data_AF-A0A221SZU1-F1
#
_entry.id   AF-A0A221SZU1-F1
#
_cell.length_a   1.000
_cell.length_b   1.000
_cell.length_c   1.000
_cell.angle_alpha   90.00
_cell.angle_beta   90.00
_cell.angle_gamma   90.00
#
_symmetry.space_group_name_H-M   'P 1'
#
loop_
_entity.id
_entity.type
_entity.pdbx_description
1 polymer ?
#
loop_
_entity_poly.entity_id
_entity_poly.type
_entity_poly.pdbx_seq_one_letter_code
_entity_poly.pdbx_strand_id
1 'polypeptide(L)'
;MPKAPGVYAWWFSPPPAGVPLEGTLSGPAGHLLYVGIAGSNLHQRIRHQHFGGNAEGSTLRRTLGVVLADTLGIHLELSPSGTRLTFGSEGEKKLTHWMVNHASVGWLAYDHPHEFEDTALHTLCVPLNLKNNEHHPFHPQLTALRKKMATAAKLATPS
;
A
#
# COMPACT_ATOMS: atom_id res chain seq x y z
N MET A 1 11.73 -7.77 13.88
CA MET A 1 11.97 -7.78 12.42
C MET A 1 13.45 -7.49 12.15
N PRO A 2 14.11 -8.25 11.25
CA PRO A 2 15.55 -8.12 11.00
C PRO A 2 15.92 -6.81 10.30
N LYS A 3 17.16 -6.35 10.54
CA LYS A 3 17.81 -5.27 9.81
C LYS A 3 18.56 -5.83 8.60
N ALA A 4 17.85 -6.51 7.71
CA ALA A 4 18.39 -7.21 6.55
C ALA A 4 17.46 -7.05 5.33
N PRO A 5 17.94 -7.35 4.10
CA PRO A 5 17.09 -7.46 2.94
C PRO A 5 16.01 -8.53 3.11
N GLY A 6 14.93 -8.43 2.34
CA GLY A 6 13.94 -9.48 2.29
C GLY A 6 12.62 -9.06 1.70
N VAL A 7 11.62 -9.92 1.91
CA VAL A 7 10.28 -9.79 1.36
C VAL A 7 9.26 -9.66 2.49
N TYR A 8 8.12 -9.06 2.18
CA TYR A 8 7.01 -8.93 3.11
C TYR A 8 5.65 -9.01 2.44
N ALA A 9 4.67 -9.44 3.20
CA ALA A 9 3.31 -9.72 2.76
C ALA A 9 2.32 -9.11 3.76
N TRP A 10 1.35 -8.37 3.25
CA TRP A 10 0.32 -7.68 4.04
C TRP A 10 -1.03 -8.35 3.89
N TRP A 11 -1.57 -8.75 5.03
CA TRP A 11 -2.83 -9.44 5.19
C TRP A 11 -3.83 -8.50 5.86
N PHE A 12 -5.10 -8.54 5.45
CA PHE A 12 -6.11 -7.61 5.95
C PHE A 12 -7.37 -8.33 6.44
N SER A 13 -7.83 -7.96 7.64
CA SER A 13 -9.03 -8.50 8.28
C SER A 13 -9.81 -7.43 9.09
N PRO A 14 -11.09 -7.14 8.74
CA PRO A 14 -11.66 -7.42 7.43
C PRO A 14 -10.86 -6.74 6.31
N PRO A 15 -10.90 -7.27 5.07
CA PRO A 15 -10.30 -6.60 3.93
C PRO A 15 -11.00 -5.25 3.65
N PRO A 16 -10.30 -4.26 3.03
CA PRO A 16 -10.92 -3.01 2.63
C PRO A 16 -12.12 -3.24 1.70
N ALA A 17 -13.22 -2.55 1.95
CA ALA A 17 -14.41 -2.65 1.10
C ALA A 17 -14.08 -2.26 -0.36
N GLY A 18 -14.68 -2.98 -1.32
CA GLY A 18 -14.46 -2.74 -2.75
C GLY A 18 -13.19 -3.35 -3.34
N VAL A 19 -12.34 -4.00 -2.52
CA VAL A 19 -11.22 -4.80 -3.03
C VAL A 19 -11.70 -6.20 -3.42
N PRO A 20 -11.48 -6.68 -4.65
CA PRO A 20 -11.85 -8.03 -5.04
C PRO A 20 -10.99 -9.05 -4.32
N LEU A 21 -11.63 -10.12 -3.82
CA LEU A 21 -10.98 -11.16 -3.03
C LEU A 21 -10.83 -12.48 -3.78
N GLU A 22 -11.44 -12.60 -4.97
CA GLU A 22 -11.36 -13.81 -5.78
C GLU A 22 -9.90 -14.13 -6.13
N GLY A 23 -9.47 -15.37 -5.87
CA GLY A 23 -8.11 -15.84 -6.07
C GLY A 23 -7.08 -15.36 -5.02
N THR A 24 -7.44 -14.46 -4.10
CA THR A 24 -6.53 -14.05 -3.01
C THR A 24 -6.29 -15.20 -2.04
N LEU A 25 -5.06 -15.33 -1.54
CA LEU A 25 -4.80 -16.24 -0.43
C LEU A 25 -5.51 -15.73 0.82
N SER A 26 -6.15 -16.64 1.57
CA SER A 26 -6.86 -16.33 2.80
C SER A 26 -6.43 -17.25 3.94
N GLY A 27 -6.55 -16.75 5.17
CA GLY A 27 -6.22 -17.50 6.38
C GLY A 27 -6.61 -16.73 7.64
N PRO A 28 -6.15 -17.16 8.83
CA PRO A 28 -6.48 -16.50 10.10
C PRO A 28 -6.08 -15.03 10.17
N ALA A 29 -5.06 -14.61 9.41
CA ALA A 29 -4.62 -13.23 9.32
C ALA A 29 -5.44 -12.36 8.35
N GLY A 30 -6.45 -12.95 7.69
CA GLY A 30 -7.27 -12.29 6.68
C GLY A 30 -6.87 -12.68 5.25
N HIS A 31 -6.98 -11.72 4.33
CA HIS A 31 -6.62 -11.91 2.91
C HIS A 31 -5.28 -11.27 2.58
N LEU A 32 -4.43 -11.96 1.82
CA LEU A 32 -3.19 -11.40 1.28
C LEU A 32 -3.53 -10.45 0.14
N LEU A 33 -3.29 -9.15 0.34
CA LEU A 33 -3.66 -8.14 -0.65
C LEU A 33 -2.47 -7.36 -1.21
N TYR A 34 -1.31 -7.42 -0.54
CA TYR A 34 -0.11 -6.72 -1.00
C TYR A 34 1.16 -7.49 -0.63
N VAL A 35 2.12 -7.53 -1.54
CA VAL A 35 3.50 -8.00 -1.29
C VAL A 35 4.50 -6.92 -1.68
N GLY A 36 5.67 -6.94 -1.06
CA GLY A 36 6.74 -6.06 -1.47
C GLY A 36 8.08 -6.48 -0.92
N ILE A 37 9.09 -5.73 -1.32
CA ILE A 37 10.48 -6.03 -0.99
C ILE A 37 11.13 -4.90 -0.21
N ALA A 38 12.13 -5.26 0.58
CA ALA A 38 13.08 -4.37 1.21
C ALA A 38 14.47 -4.78 0.73
N GLY A 39 15.10 -3.98 -0.13
CA GLY A 39 16.41 -4.32 -0.72
C GLY A 39 17.58 -4.32 0.27
N SER A 40 17.39 -3.76 1.48
CA SER A 40 18.47 -3.64 2.48
C SER A 40 18.00 -3.85 3.91
N ASN A 41 16.80 -3.39 4.27
CA ASN A 41 16.40 -3.32 5.67
C ASN A 41 14.87 -3.45 5.84
N LEU A 42 14.41 -4.66 6.14
CA LEU A 42 13.02 -4.96 6.47
C LEU A 42 12.51 -4.11 7.63
N HIS A 43 13.32 -3.97 8.70
CA HIS A 43 12.98 -3.13 9.85
C HIS A 43 12.61 -1.71 9.42
N GLN A 44 13.46 -1.09 8.61
CA GLN A 44 13.24 0.26 8.11
C GLN A 44 12.00 0.35 7.21
N ARG A 45 11.86 -0.58 6.27
CA ARG A 45 10.77 -0.57 5.29
C ARG A 45 9.40 -0.71 5.95
N ILE A 46 9.20 -1.71 6.79
CA ILE A 46 7.89 -1.95 7.42
C ILE A 46 7.65 -0.98 8.58
N ARG A 47 8.60 -0.82 9.53
CA ARG A 47 8.32 -0.04 10.75
C ARG A 47 8.30 1.46 10.48
N HIS A 48 9.24 1.98 9.70
CA HIS A 48 9.42 3.42 9.53
C HIS A 48 8.75 3.96 8.26
N GLN A 49 8.66 3.20 7.18
CA GLN A 49 8.03 3.68 5.94
C GLN A 49 6.54 3.32 5.87
N HIS A 50 6.17 2.05 6.08
CA HIS A 50 4.76 1.63 5.99
C HIS A 50 3.93 2.04 7.23
N PHE A 51 4.40 1.75 8.45
CA PHE A 51 3.67 2.12 9.66
C PHE A 51 3.97 3.55 10.15
N GLY A 52 5.23 3.98 10.10
CA GLY A 52 5.66 5.28 10.62
C GLY A 52 5.74 6.41 9.59
N GLY A 53 5.53 6.12 8.31
CA GLY A 53 5.71 7.05 7.21
C GLY A 53 4.40 7.55 6.64
N ASN A 54 4.45 7.99 5.39
CA ASN A 54 3.31 8.57 4.67
C ASN A 54 3.20 7.99 3.25
N ALA A 55 2.18 8.39 2.50
CA ALA A 55 1.91 7.90 1.15
C ALA A 55 2.96 8.29 0.10
N GLU A 56 3.83 9.26 0.37
CA GLU A 56 4.94 9.61 -0.52
C GLU A 56 5.96 8.47 -0.57
N GLY A 57 6.38 7.99 0.60
CA GLY A 57 7.40 6.94 0.74
C GLY A 57 6.88 5.50 0.69
N SER A 58 5.57 5.31 0.52
CA SER A 58 4.92 4.00 0.66
C SER A 58 3.83 3.80 -0.39
N THR A 59 4.13 3.01 -1.42
CA THR A 59 3.16 2.61 -2.44
C THR A 59 1.94 1.91 -1.85
N LEU A 60 2.15 1.09 -0.80
CA LEU A 60 1.07 0.47 -0.04
C LEU A 60 0.14 1.53 0.55
N ARG A 61 0.68 2.51 1.29
CA ARG A 61 -0.13 3.57 1.93
C ARG A 61 -0.88 4.38 0.90
N ARG A 62 -0.22 4.74 -0.20
CA ARG A 62 -0.86 5.48 -1.29
C ARG A 62 -2.04 4.72 -1.90
N THR A 63 -1.89 3.42 -2.10
CA THR A 63 -2.94 2.57 -2.66
C THR A 63 -4.07 2.36 -1.67
N LEU A 64 -3.73 1.97 -0.44
CA LEU A 64 -4.68 1.67 0.61
C LEU A 64 -5.49 2.91 1.02
N GLY A 65 -4.83 4.06 1.19
CA GLY A 65 -5.52 5.31 1.51
C GLY A 65 -6.43 5.80 0.39
N VAL A 66 -6.12 5.47 -0.88
CA VAL A 66 -7.02 5.77 -2.00
C VAL A 66 -8.27 4.89 -1.98
N VAL A 67 -8.13 3.60 -1.65
CA VAL A 67 -9.25 2.67 -1.50
C VAL A 67 -10.12 3.05 -0.29
N LEU A 68 -9.50 3.48 0.80
CA LEU A 68 -10.18 3.80 2.06
C LEU A 68 -10.60 5.27 2.18
N ALA A 69 -10.42 6.08 1.14
CA ALA A 69 -10.59 7.53 1.21
C ALA A 69 -11.97 7.94 1.75
N ASP A 70 -13.02 7.35 1.19
CA ASP A 70 -14.40 7.63 1.59
C ASP A 70 -14.69 7.08 3.00
N THR A 71 -14.16 5.89 3.33
CA THR A 71 -14.36 5.25 4.64
C THR A 71 -13.71 6.04 5.78
N LEU A 72 -12.53 6.62 5.55
CA LEU A 72 -11.76 7.34 6.56
C LEU A 72 -12.00 8.86 6.52
N GLY A 73 -12.68 9.36 5.48
CA GLY A 73 -12.79 10.79 5.20
C GLY A 73 -11.41 11.43 5.06
N ILE A 74 -10.59 10.88 4.16
CA ILE A 74 -9.24 11.37 3.85
C ILE A 74 -9.11 11.65 2.35
N HIS A 75 -8.22 12.55 1.98
CA HIS A 75 -7.93 12.90 0.59
C HIS A 75 -6.44 13.14 0.40
N LEU A 76 -5.96 13.06 -0.85
CA LEU A 76 -4.58 13.43 -1.14
C LEU A 76 -4.43 14.96 -1.12
N GLU A 77 -3.30 15.40 -0.57
CA GLU A 77 -2.85 16.77 -0.50
C GLU A 77 -1.48 16.87 -1.16
N LEU A 78 -1.21 17.98 -1.86
CA LEU A 78 0.13 18.31 -2.27
C LEU A 78 0.92 18.81 -1.07
N SER A 79 2.18 18.38 -0.95
CA SER A 79 3.10 18.97 0.01
C SER A 79 3.26 20.46 -0.25
N PRO A 80 3.69 21.25 0.75
CA PRO A 80 4.02 22.67 0.55
C PRO A 80 5.03 22.92 -0.57
N SER A 81 5.91 21.95 -0.85
CA SER A 81 6.85 21.99 -1.98
C SER A 81 6.24 21.72 -3.36
N GLY A 82 4.96 21.36 -3.44
CA GLY A 82 4.22 21.05 -4.67
C GLY A 82 4.63 19.74 -5.37
N THR A 83 5.56 18.99 -4.80
CA THR A 83 6.17 17.82 -5.48
C THR A 83 5.69 16.47 -4.97
N ARG A 84 5.11 16.42 -3.76
CA ARG A 84 4.79 15.16 -3.08
C ARG A 84 3.30 15.11 -2.81
N LEU A 85 2.73 13.90 -2.87
CA LEU A 85 1.33 13.65 -2.53
C LEU A 85 1.26 12.80 -1.27
N THR A 86 0.59 13.30 -0.24
CA THR A 86 0.34 12.59 1.03
C THR A 86 -1.14 12.72 1.41
N PHE A 87 -1.59 12.06 2.47
CA PHE A 87 -2.95 12.27 3.01
C PHE A 87 -3.02 13.39 4.06
N GLY A 88 -2.07 14.32 4.06
CA GLY A 88 -1.91 15.30 5.14
C GLY A 88 -1.56 14.64 6.48
N SER A 89 -1.22 15.45 7.50
CA SER A 89 -0.85 14.90 8.82
C SER A 89 -1.98 14.08 9.45
N GLU A 90 -3.22 14.60 9.40
CA GLU A 90 -4.37 13.94 10.02
C GLU A 90 -4.86 12.71 9.23
N GLY A 91 -4.85 12.77 7.89
CA GLY A 91 -5.23 11.61 7.09
C GLY A 91 -4.22 10.47 7.19
N GLU A 92 -2.92 10.77 7.29
CA GLU A 92 -1.90 9.74 7.53
C GLU A 92 -2.06 9.11 8.93
N LYS A 93 -2.43 9.87 9.96
CA LYS A 93 -2.75 9.31 11.29
C LYS A 93 -3.95 8.37 11.24
N LYS A 94 -5.04 8.77 10.58
CA LYS A 94 -6.23 7.92 10.38
C LYS A 94 -5.88 6.63 9.63
N LEU A 95 -5.11 6.74 8.55
CA LEU A 95 -4.67 5.58 7.77
C LEU A 95 -3.78 4.65 8.61
N THR A 96 -2.85 5.19 9.40
CA THR A 96 -2.03 4.39 10.32
C THR A 96 -2.88 3.69 11.36
N HIS A 97 -3.84 4.39 11.97
CA HIS A 97 -4.75 3.79 12.95
C HIS A 97 -5.55 2.64 12.32
N TRP A 98 -6.08 2.82 11.11
CA TRP A 98 -6.75 1.75 10.38
C TRP A 98 -5.82 0.56 10.13
N MET A 99 -4.61 0.80 9.62
CA MET A 99 -3.63 -0.27 9.36
C MET A 99 -3.28 -1.05 10.63
N VAL A 100 -3.10 -0.40 11.78
CA VAL A 100 -2.78 -1.07 13.05
C VAL A 100 -3.90 -2.02 13.50
N ASN A 101 -5.16 -1.67 13.23
CA ASN A 101 -6.31 -2.48 13.65
C ASN A 101 -6.66 -3.60 12.65
N HIS A 102 -6.32 -3.44 11.38
CA HIS A 102 -6.82 -4.30 10.31
C HIS A 102 -5.75 -5.05 9.53
N ALA A 103 -4.47 -4.67 9.68
CA ALA A 103 -3.39 -5.25 8.90
C ALA A 103 -2.47 -6.12 9.75
N SER A 104 -2.15 -7.30 9.23
CA SER A 104 -1.06 -8.15 9.70
C SER A 104 0.05 -8.19 8.64
N VAL A 105 1.30 -8.24 9.07
CA VAL A 105 2.45 -8.30 8.16
C VAL A 105 3.31 -9.52 8.47
N GLY A 106 3.52 -10.36 7.44
CA GLY A 106 4.54 -11.40 7.43
C GLY A 106 5.80 -10.90 6.75
N TRP A 107 6.97 -11.37 7.18
CA TRP A 107 8.25 -11.02 6.56
C TRP A 107 9.20 -12.22 6.56
N LEU A 108 10.08 -12.25 5.56
CA LEU A 108 11.15 -13.24 5.44
C LEU A 108 12.43 -12.52 5.00
N ALA A 109 13.51 -12.69 5.76
CA ALA A 109 14.83 -12.22 5.33
C ALA A 109 15.28 -13.04 4.12
N TYR A 110 15.72 -12.36 3.08
CA TYR A 110 16.12 -12.99 1.82
C TYR A 110 17.10 -12.06 1.11
N ASP A 111 18.27 -12.56 0.73
CA ASP A 111 19.39 -11.74 0.26
C ASP A 111 19.14 -11.14 -1.14
N HIS A 112 18.32 -11.81 -1.96
CA HIS A 112 18.00 -11.39 -3.33
C HIS A 112 16.50 -11.11 -3.51
N PRO A 113 15.89 -10.18 -2.74
CA PRO A 113 14.43 -10.02 -2.71
C PRO A 113 13.82 -9.58 -4.04
N HIS A 114 14.63 -8.98 -4.93
CA HIS A 114 14.21 -8.63 -6.28
C HIS A 114 13.79 -9.85 -7.12
N GLU A 115 14.40 -11.02 -6.93
CA GLU A 115 14.05 -12.26 -7.65
C GLU A 115 12.65 -12.77 -7.29
N PHE A 116 12.19 -12.44 -6.08
CA PHE A 116 10.88 -12.83 -5.58
C PHE A 116 9.75 -11.94 -6.12
N GLU A 117 10.01 -10.64 -6.32
CA GLU A 117 8.95 -9.66 -6.60
C GLU A 117 8.17 -10.02 -7.86
N ASP A 118 8.84 -10.25 -8.98
CA ASP A 118 8.16 -10.57 -10.24
C ASP A 118 7.44 -11.92 -10.15
N THR A 119 8.08 -12.96 -9.59
CA THR A 119 7.45 -14.28 -9.42
C THR A 119 6.19 -14.18 -8.57
N ALA A 120 6.22 -13.44 -7.47
CA ALA A 120 5.08 -13.26 -6.59
C ALA A 120 3.92 -12.52 -7.28
N LEU A 121 4.21 -11.47 -8.06
CA LEU A 121 3.18 -10.71 -8.78
C LEU A 121 2.50 -11.52 -9.89
N HIS A 122 3.19 -12.49 -10.50
CA HIS A 122 2.61 -13.35 -11.53
C HIS A 122 1.89 -14.58 -10.97
N THR A 123 2.21 -15.02 -9.75
CA THR A 123 1.66 -16.24 -9.15
C THR A 123 0.62 -15.99 -8.07
N LEU A 124 0.61 -14.80 -7.46
CA LEU A 124 -0.31 -14.44 -6.40
C LEU A 124 -1.34 -13.41 -6.88
N CYS A 125 -2.58 -13.57 -6.44
CA CYS A 125 -3.59 -12.52 -6.56
C CYS A 125 -3.39 -11.49 -5.42
N VAL A 126 -2.71 -10.38 -5.73
CA VAL A 126 -2.37 -9.29 -4.80
C VAL A 126 -2.93 -7.95 -5.29
N PRO A 127 -4.24 -7.70 -5.13
CA PRO A 127 -4.95 -6.60 -5.79
C PRO A 127 -4.44 -5.20 -5.45
N LEU A 128 -3.73 -4.99 -4.35
CA LEU A 128 -3.21 -3.67 -3.96
C LEU A 128 -1.79 -3.39 -4.51
N ASN A 129 -1.15 -4.36 -5.16
CA ASN A 129 0.06 -4.09 -5.94
C ASN A 129 -0.34 -3.45 -7.27
N LEU A 130 0.23 -2.29 -7.60
CA LEU A 130 -0.03 -1.60 -8.86
C LEU A 130 1.12 -1.77 -9.85
N LYS A 131 2.34 -1.46 -9.42
CA LYS A 131 3.52 -1.60 -10.27
C LYS A 131 3.74 -3.08 -10.62
N ASN A 132 3.98 -3.37 -11.91
CA ASN A 132 4.23 -4.71 -12.44
C ASN A 132 3.07 -5.70 -12.17
N ASN A 133 1.85 -5.19 -12.04
CA ASN A 133 0.65 -5.99 -11.77
C ASN A 133 -0.50 -5.61 -12.73
N GLU A 134 -0.15 -5.15 -13.94
CA GLU A 134 -1.07 -4.65 -14.96
C GLU A 134 -2.03 -5.73 -15.48
N HIS A 135 -1.66 -7.00 -15.37
CA HIS A 135 -2.49 -8.17 -15.72
C HIS A 135 -3.63 -8.41 -14.73
N HIS A 136 -3.56 -7.86 -13.52
CA HIS A 136 -4.58 -8.10 -12.50
C HIS A 136 -5.89 -7.34 -12.85
N PRO A 137 -7.08 -7.98 -12.82
CA PRO A 137 -8.34 -7.35 -13.24
C PRO A 137 -8.72 -6.07 -12.47
N PHE A 138 -8.27 -5.93 -11.22
CA PHE A 138 -8.48 -4.72 -10.40
C PHE A 138 -7.56 -3.55 -10.76
N HIS A 139 -6.46 -3.79 -11.49
CA HIS A 139 -5.44 -2.78 -11.78
C HIS A 139 -6.00 -1.52 -12.47
N PRO A 140 -6.89 -1.61 -13.49
CA PRO A 140 -7.47 -0.43 -14.12
C PRO A 140 -8.30 0.44 -13.16
N GLN A 141 -9.10 -0.19 -12.30
CA GLN A 141 -9.92 0.52 -11.32
C GLN A 141 -9.05 1.25 -10.29
N LEU A 142 -8.04 0.55 -9.75
CA LEU A 142 -7.10 1.11 -8.78
C LEU A 142 -6.28 2.27 -9.37
N THR A 143 -5.84 2.13 -10.62
CA THR A 143 -5.14 3.18 -11.36
C THR A 143 -6.03 4.41 -11.55
N ALA A 144 -7.30 4.21 -11.92
CA ALA A 144 -8.27 5.30 -12.09
C ALA A 144 -8.53 6.04 -10.77
N LEU A 145 -8.72 5.31 -9.67
CA LEU A 145 -8.90 5.90 -8.33
C LEU A 145 -7.69 6.75 -7.92
N ARG A 146 -6.47 6.21 -8.08
CA ARG A 146 -5.23 6.95 -7.76
C ARG A 146 -5.07 8.19 -8.62
N LYS A 147 -5.39 8.11 -9.92
CA LYS A 147 -5.32 9.24 -10.85
C LYS A 147 -6.33 10.32 -10.48
N LYS A 148 -7.60 9.94 -10.25
CA LYS A 148 -8.69 10.86 -9.87
C LYS A 148 -8.30 11.69 -8.65
N MET A 149 -7.82 11.04 -7.59
CA MET A 149 -7.49 11.71 -6.33
C MET A 149 -6.24 12.58 -6.45
N ALA A 150 -5.23 12.12 -7.19
CA ALA A 150 -4.05 12.93 -7.47
C ALA A 150 -4.38 14.19 -8.29
N THR A 151 -5.29 14.09 -9.27
CA THR A 151 -5.78 15.24 -10.03
C THR A 151 -6.55 16.20 -9.12
N ALA A 152 -7.45 15.68 -8.27
CA ALA A 152 -8.19 16.52 -7.32
C ALA A 152 -7.25 17.29 -6.37
N ALA A 153 -6.22 16.63 -5.82
CA ALA A 153 -5.22 17.28 -4.97
C ALA A 153 -4.49 18.44 -5.67
N LYS A 154 -4.12 18.24 -6.94
CA LYS A 154 -3.46 19.26 -7.76
C LYS A 154 -4.34 20.45 -8.09
N LEU A 155 -5.65 20.23 -8.28
CA LEU A 155 -6.61 21.29 -8.56
C LEU A 155 -7.01 22.08 -7.31
N ALA A 156 -6.94 21.47 -6.13
CA ALA A 156 -7.30 22.09 -4.86
C ALA A 156 -6.24 23.04 -4.29
N THR A 157 -5.03 23.03 -4.86
CA THR A 157 -3.93 23.90 -4.39
C THR A 157 -4.00 25.24 -5.14
N PRO A 158 -4.14 26.40 -4.47
CA PRO A 158 -4.11 27.70 -5.12
C PRO A 158 -2.77 27.92 -5.85
N SER A 159 -2.82 28.54 -7.03
CA SER A 159 -1.63 28.95 -7.79
C SER A 159 -0.80 30.00 -7.06
#